data_AF-A0A553NVA9-F1
#
_entry.id   AF-A0A553NVA9-F1
#
_cell.length_a   1.000
_cell.length_b   1.000
_cell.length_c   1.000
_cell.angle_alpha   90.00
_cell.angle_beta   90.00
_cell.angle_gamma   90.00
#
_symmetry.space_group_name_H-M   'P 1'
#
loop_
_entity.id
_entity.type
_entity.pdbx_description
1 polymer ?
#
loop_
_entity_poly.entity_id
_entity_poly.type
_entity_poly.pdbx_seq_one_letter_code
_entity_poly.pdbx_strand_id
1 'polypeptide(L)'
;MSYSSKTLDVLEYAQEHPLTCQSEKMAYLPLDQLDSSRLPDVVAKLNRDDIILPLHEANRINAIKSDDKRRQHLADVTMALLYIPCGGLDEAHDIVLPYSWPDPTEQAGQPIKDSPASHESKYAHAFVHRKEGDIHGELGMIGFDNACYWFGTTGYHPLYPVVKSRALDLAKHVDEDTQKLVLERLDGCDWYPDRFTKLCEMALKSKDDKLTSYCSEVTRMEWKLLLDVCNNIVNPSQLTIKV
;
A
#
# COMPACT_ATOMS: atom_id res chain seq x y z
N MET A 1 0.23 19.68 4.29
CA MET A 1 1.42 19.13 4.96
C MET A 1 2.38 18.67 3.87
N SER A 2 3.69 18.67 4.13
CA SER A 2 4.69 18.10 3.22
C SER A 2 5.08 16.70 3.71
N TYR A 3 5.90 15.99 2.94
CA TYR A 3 6.62 14.83 3.42
C TYR A 3 7.87 15.26 4.22
N SER A 4 8.41 14.35 5.05
CA SER A 4 9.75 14.52 5.61
C SER A 4 10.81 14.40 4.52
N SER A 5 12.03 14.88 4.77
CA SER A 5 13.14 14.72 3.81
C SER A 5 13.39 13.25 3.49
N LYS A 6 13.40 12.38 4.51
CA LYS A 6 13.57 10.93 4.33
C LYS A 6 12.47 10.30 3.49
N THR A 7 11.22 10.71 3.69
CA THR A 7 10.11 10.23 2.86
C THR A 7 10.25 10.72 1.42
N LEU A 8 10.74 11.94 1.18
CA LEU A 8 11.00 12.45 -0.17
C LEU A 8 12.12 11.66 -0.87
N ASP A 9 13.20 11.32 -0.17
CA ASP A 9 14.30 10.51 -0.71
C ASP A 9 13.78 9.14 -1.21
N VAL A 10 12.91 8.49 -0.44
CA VAL A 10 12.29 7.21 -0.86
C VAL A 10 11.30 7.41 -2.01
N LEU A 11 10.54 8.51 -2.03
CA LEU A 11 9.63 8.81 -3.13
C LEU A 11 10.36 9.08 -4.44
N GLU A 12 11.52 9.74 -4.40
CA GLU A 12 12.39 9.93 -5.57
C GLU A 12 12.92 8.59 -6.07
N TYR A 13 13.41 7.73 -5.16
CA TYR A 13 13.81 6.36 -5.52
C TYR A 13 12.68 5.57 -6.17
N ALA A 14 11.46 5.64 -5.63
CA ALA A 14 10.28 4.94 -6.16
C ALA A 14 9.79 5.50 -7.52
N GLN A 15 10.15 6.74 -7.86
CA GLN A 15 9.90 7.30 -9.19
C GLN A 15 10.87 6.73 -10.23
N GLU A 16 12.13 6.55 -9.85
CA GLU A 16 13.16 5.92 -10.70
C GLU A 16 13.00 4.40 -10.79
N HIS A 17 12.42 3.78 -9.76
CA HIS A 17 12.19 2.34 -9.63
C HIS A 17 10.68 2.07 -9.40
N PRO A 18 9.84 2.30 -10.43
CA PRO A 18 8.40 2.25 -10.28
C PRO A 18 7.89 0.87 -9.87
N LEU A 19 6.86 0.83 -9.02
CA LEU A 19 6.13 -0.41 -8.72
C LEU A 19 5.57 -1.02 -10.01
N THR A 20 5.90 -2.28 -10.24
CA THR A 20 5.42 -3.06 -11.38
C THR A 20 4.38 -4.08 -10.95
N CYS A 21 3.55 -4.54 -11.89
CA CYS A 21 2.78 -5.75 -11.74
C CYS A 21 3.71 -6.93 -12.02
N GLN A 22 4.36 -7.43 -10.97
CA GLN A 22 5.31 -8.55 -10.96
C GLN A 22 5.28 -9.19 -9.58
N SER A 23 5.35 -10.52 -9.53
CA SER A 23 5.44 -11.27 -8.28
C SER A 23 6.80 -11.11 -7.62
N GLU A 24 6.80 -10.96 -6.31
CA GLU A 24 8.00 -10.81 -5.50
C GLU A 24 7.96 -11.79 -4.32
N LYS A 25 9.09 -12.44 -4.04
CA LYS A 25 9.16 -13.44 -2.98
C LYS A 25 9.29 -12.76 -1.62
N MET A 26 8.55 -13.30 -0.66
CA MET A 26 8.72 -13.03 0.75
C MET A 26 9.44 -14.20 1.43
N ALA A 27 10.24 -13.89 2.44
CA ALA A 27 10.93 -14.87 3.28
C ALA A 27 10.09 -15.30 4.50
N TYR A 28 9.13 -14.46 4.93
CA TYR A 28 8.33 -14.62 6.15
C TYR A 28 9.18 -14.79 7.42
N LEU A 29 10.32 -14.10 7.45
CA LEU A 29 11.22 -14.07 8.60
C LEU A 29 10.95 -12.81 9.43
N PRO A 30 11.09 -12.89 10.77
CA PRO A 30 11.02 -11.69 11.62
C PRO A 30 12.05 -10.63 11.20
N LEU A 31 11.72 -9.35 11.41
CA LEU A 31 12.55 -8.19 11.06
C LEU A 31 14.04 -8.30 11.45
N ASP A 32 14.35 -8.90 12.61
CA ASP A 32 15.73 -9.05 13.10
C ASP A 32 16.54 -10.15 12.40
N GLN A 33 15.88 -10.97 11.58
CA GLN A 33 16.47 -12.04 10.77
C GLN A 33 16.55 -11.69 9.28
N LEU A 34 15.92 -10.59 8.85
CA LEU A 34 15.99 -10.13 7.47
C LEU A 34 17.36 -9.53 7.14
N ASP A 35 17.88 -9.87 5.97
CA ASP A 35 19.10 -9.27 5.44
C ASP A 35 18.82 -7.84 4.96
N SER A 36 19.06 -6.86 5.82
CA SER A 36 18.88 -5.43 5.48
C SER A 36 19.78 -4.95 4.33
N SER A 37 20.84 -5.68 3.96
CA SER A 37 21.74 -5.28 2.86
C SER A 37 21.12 -5.44 1.46
N ARG A 38 19.98 -6.15 1.37
CA ARG A 38 19.21 -6.28 0.13
C ARG A 38 18.42 -5.03 -0.24
N LEU A 39 18.19 -4.14 0.73
CA LEU A 39 17.39 -2.94 0.56
C LEU A 39 18.26 -1.76 0.12
N PRO A 40 17.70 -0.81 -0.66
CA PRO A 40 18.42 0.40 -1.01
C PRO A 40 18.63 1.28 0.23
N ASP A 41 19.74 2.02 0.25
CA ASP A 41 20.14 2.88 1.39
C ASP A 41 19.07 3.90 1.80
N VAL A 42 18.21 4.33 0.86
CA VAL A 42 17.13 5.30 1.12
C VAL A 42 16.08 4.79 2.11
N VAL A 43 15.88 3.47 2.18
CA VAL A 43 14.91 2.83 3.09
C VAL A 43 15.61 2.00 4.18
N ALA A 44 16.90 1.68 3.98
CA ALA A 44 17.70 1.00 4.99
C ALA A 44 17.73 1.86 6.28
N LYS A 45 17.16 1.32 7.36
CA LYS A 45 17.03 1.97 8.68
C LYS A 45 15.98 3.09 8.76
N LEU A 46 15.05 3.16 7.81
CA LEU A 46 13.87 3.99 7.95
C LEU A 46 13.14 3.60 9.25
N ASN A 47 12.78 4.60 10.05
CA ASN A 47 12.03 4.39 11.29
C ASN A 47 10.86 5.38 11.37
N ARG A 48 9.98 5.16 12.35
CA ARG A 48 8.77 5.98 12.54
C ARG A 48 9.06 7.47 12.67
N ASP A 49 10.15 7.86 13.35
CA ASP A 49 10.49 9.26 13.59
C ASP A 49 10.94 9.97 12.30
N ASP A 50 11.44 9.21 11.31
CA ASP A 50 11.72 9.74 9.98
C ASP A 50 10.44 10.10 9.22
N ILE A 51 9.28 9.53 9.59
CA ILE A 51 7.99 9.78 8.94
C ILE A 51 7.22 10.91 9.61
N ILE A 52 7.23 10.96 10.94
CA ILE A 52 6.48 11.93 11.72
C ILE A 52 7.11 13.31 11.57
N LEU A 53 6.48 14.20 10.79
CA LEU A 53 6.90 15.60 10.74
C LEU A 53 6.82 16.28 12.12
N PRO A 54 7.77 17.12 12.52
CA PRO A 54 7.58 17.98 13.68
C PRO A 54 6.36 18.87 13.46
N LEU A 55 5.41 18.89 14.39
CA LEU A 55 4.39 19.94 14.38
C LEU A 55 5.14 21.22 14.72
N HIS A 56 5.26 22.15 13.77
CA HIS A 56 5.81 23.47 14.10
C HIS A 56 4.97 24.04 15.25
N GLU A 57 5.60 24.19 16.41
CA GLU A 57 5.04 24.74 17.63
C GLU A 57 4.67 26.21 17.42
N ALA A 58 3.57 26.47 16.72
CA ALA A 58 2.95 27.78 16.73
C ALA A 58 2.26 27.96 18.09
N ASN A 59 3.03 28.38 19.12
CA ASN A 59 2.59 29.05 20.35
C ASN A 59 1.17 28.69 20.84
N ARG A 60 0.88 27.40 21.06
CA ARG A 60 -0.33 26.98 21.75
C ARG A 60 0.10 26.30 23.04
N ILE A 61 -0.25 26.92 24.17
CA ILE A 61 -0.08 26.39 25.53
C ILE A 61 -0.86 25.07 25.74
N ASN A 62 -1.63 24.63 24.72
CA ASN A 62 -2.30 23.33 24.61
C ASN A 62 -1.85 22.54 23.36
N ALA A 63 -0.65 22.78 22.83
CA ALA A 63 -0.10 22.00 21.72
C ALA A 63 -0.13 20.53 22.12
N ILE A 64 -1.01 19.80 21.44
CA ILE A 64 -1.32 18.40 21.65
C ILE A 64 0.01 17.67 21.80
N LYS A 65 0.23 17.08 22.98
CA LYS A 65 1.40 16.26 23.28
C LYS A 65 1.67 15.34 22.09
N SER A 66 2.95 15.08 21.83
CA SER A 66 3.55 14.26 20.78
C SER A 66 3.05 12.80 20.63
N ASP A 67 1.76 12.53 20.75
CA ASP A 67 1.21 11.22 21.12
C ASP A 67 -0.21 10.98 20.59
N ASP A 68 -0.57 11.52 19.42
CA ASP A 68 -1.77 11.02 18.75
C ASP A 68 -1.48 9.58 18.28
N LYS A 69 -2.04 8.59 18.99
CA LYS A 69 -2.00 7.16 18.66
C LYS A 69 -2.28 6.93 17.17
N ARG A 70 -3.23 7.67 16.58
CA ARG A 70 -3.53 7.60 15.14
C ARG A 70 -2.34 7.98 14.30
N ARG A 71 -1.64 9.05 14.66
CA ARG A 71 -0.48 9.54 13.93
C ARG A 71 0.68 8.55 13.95
N GLN A 72 0.97 7.95 15.11
CA GLN A 72 2.05 6.96 15.23
C GLN A 72 1.73 5.71 14.41
N HIS A 73 0.49 5.22 14.47
CA HIS A 73 0.09 4.04 13.72
C HIS A 73 0.07 4.29 12.21
N LEU A 74 -0.41 5.47 11.76
CA LEU A 74 -0.34 5.85 10.35
C LEU A 74 1.09 6.07 9.86
N ALA A 75 2.00 6.50 10.73
CA ALA A 75 3.42 6.60 10.40
C ALA A 75 4.04 5.21 10.17
N ASP A 76 3.65 4.19 10.94
CA ASP A 76 4.07 2.81 10.68
C ASP A 76 3.50 2.27 9.36
N VAL A 77 2.20 2.50 9.11
CA VAL A 77 1.60 2.11 7.81
C VAL A 77 2.29 2.84 6.65
N THR A 78 2.63 4.12 6.82
CA THR A 78 3.41 4.89 5.83
C THR A 78 4.78 4.26 5.60
N MET A 79 5.50 3.92 6.67
CA MET A 79 6.80 3.27 6.60
C MET A 79 6.71 1.95 5.83
N ALA A 80 5.71 1.11 6.13
CA ALA A 80 5.46 -0.11 5.36
C ALA A 80 5.23 0.17 3.86
N LEU A 81 4.41 1.16 3.53
CA LEU A 81 4.19 1.56 2.13
C LEU A 81 5.48 2.00 1.44
N LEU A 82 6.41 2.65 2.16
CA LEU A 82 7.70 3.08 1.61
C LEU A 82 8.67 1.90 1.38
N TYR A 83 8.54 0.80 2.13
CA TYR A 83 9.32 -0.41 1.89
C TYR A 83 8.92 -1.16 0.60
N ILE A 84 7.63 -1.16 0.24
CA ILE A 84 7.10 -1.91 -0.93
C ILE A 84 7.84 -1.60 -2.24
N PRO A 85 8.02 -0.33 -2.69
CA PRO A 85 8.76 -0.04 -3.93
C PRO A 85 10.26 -0.33 -3.85
N CYS A 86 10.79 -0.54 -2.64
CA CYS A 86 12.20 -0.78 -2.39
C CYS A 86 12.53 -2.28 -2.24
N GLY A 87 11.60 -3.17 -2.59
CA GLY A 87 11.74 -4.61 -2.44
C GLY A 87 11.59 -5.11 -1.00
N GLY A 88 11.06 -4.28 -0.10
CA GLY A 88 10.94 -4.59 1.32
C GLY A 88 9.59 -5.21 1.70
N LEU A 89 9.13 -6.24 0.98
CA LEU A 89 7.82 -6.84 1.27
C LEU A 89 7.73 -7.47 2.66
N ASP A 90 8.77 -8.19 3.12
CA ASP A 90 8.82 -8.75 4.46
C ASP A 90 8.77 -7.66 5.55
N GLU A 91 9.54 -6.56 5.39
CA GLU A 91 9.47 -5.45 6.34
C GLU A 91 8.08 -4.81 6.33
N ALA A 92 7.52 -4.56 5.16
CA ALA A 92 6.20 -3.96 5.01
C ALA A 92 5.12 -4.83 5.69
N HIS A 93 5.17 -6.15 5.47
CA HIS A 93 4.29 -7.13 6.11
C HIS A 93 4.39 -7.06 7.63
N ASP A 94 5.59 -7.21 8.17
CA ASP A 94 5.81 -7.28 9.61
C ASP A 94 5.43 -5.98 10.33
N ILE A 95 5.60 -4.84 9.67
CA ILE A 95 5.19 -3.53 10.19
C ILE A 95 3.65 -3.40 10.27
N VAL A 96 2.90 -3.91 9.28
CA VAL A 96 1.44 -3.76 9.25
C VAL A 96 0.70 -4.90 9.95
N LEU A 97 1.34 -6.05 10.15
CA LEU A 97 0.72 -7.25 10.71
C LEU A 97 0.09 -7.03 12.10
N PRO A 98 0.74 -6.34 13.07
CA PRO A 98 0.14 -6.08 14.38
C PRO A 98 -1.14 -5.25 14.33
N TYR A 99 -1.30 -4.44 13.28
CA TYR A 99 -2.44 -3.53 13.13
C TYR A 99 -3.60 -4.16 12.33
N SER A 100 -3.34 -5.26 11.63
CA SER A 100 -4.28 -5.90 10.71
C SER A 100 -4.75 -7.28 11.16
N TRP A 101 -3.91 -8.02 11.91
CA TRP A 101 -4.21 -9.37 12.41
C TRP A 101 -4.55 -9.37 13.91
N PRO A 102 -5.54 -10.16 14.37
CA PRO A 102 -6.02 -10.11 15.75
C PRO A 102 -5.21 -10.97 16.73
N ASP A 103 -4.32 -11.83 16.24
CA ASP A 103 -3.58 -12.82 17.02
C ASP A 103 -2.07 -12.54 16.98
N PRO A 104 -1.29 -13.02 17.97
CA PRO A 104 0.15 -12.87 17.92
C PRO A 104 0.78 -13.71 16.82
N THR A 105 1.84 -13.20 16.21
CA THR A 105 2.62 -13.89 15.17
C THR A 105 4.10 -13.93 15.55
N GLU A 106 4.84 -14.88 14.98
CA GLU A 106 6.29 -14.98 15.21
C GLU A 106 7.04 -13.79 14.59
N GLN A 107 6.53 -13.28 13.47
CA GLN A 107 7.14 -12.22 12.69
C GLN A 107 6.99 -10.84 13.34
N ALA A 108 5.80 -10.53 13.86
CA ALA A 108 5.47 -9.17 14.31
C ALA A 108 5.03 -9.08 15.79
N GLY A 109 4.99 -10.20 16.51
CA GLY A 109 4.70 -10.23 17.94
C GLY A 109 3.22 -9.99 18.25
N GLN A 110 2.93 -9.15 19.25
CA GLN A 110 1.58 -8.98 19.79
C GLN A 110 0.72 -8.04 18.92
N PRO A 111 -0.59 -8.33 18.76
CA PRO A 111 -1.49 -7.49 17.99
C PRO A 111 -1.80 -6.18 18.74
N ILE A 112 -1.97 -5.11 17.97
CA ILE A 112 -2.36 -3.78 18.44
C ILE A 112 -3.87 -3.62 18.25
N LYS A 113 -4.60 -3.97 19.31
CA LYS A 113 -6.07 -3.90 19.34
C LYS A 113 -6.57 -2.45 19.22
N ASP A 114 -7.71 -2.30 18.54
CA ASP A 114 -8.39 -1.02 18.34
C ASP A 114 -7.46 0.07 17.80
N SER A 115 -6.63 -0.32 16.83
CA SER A 115 -5.80 0.62 16.10
C SER A 115 -6.68 1.56 15.28
N PRO A 116 -6.56 2.90 15.46
CA PRO A 116 -7.21 3.86 14.57
C PRO A 116 -6.71 3.79 13.12
N ALA A 117 -5.58 3.12 12.84
CA ALA A 117 -5.04 2.92 11.49
C ALA A 117 -5.33 1.50 10.94
N SER A 118 -6.26 0.75 11.56
CA SER A 118 -6.53 -0.65 11.18
C SER A 118 -7.02 -0.80 9.74
N HIS A 119 -7.78 0.17 9.21
CA HIS A 119 -8.25 0.13 7.82
C HIS A 119 -7.09 0.36 6.85
N GLU A 120 -6.26 1.38 7.10
CA GLU A 120 -5.10 1.69 6.27
C GLU A 120 -4.05 0.57 6.34
N SER A 121 -3.86 -0.04 7.51
CA SER A 121 -2.98 -1.21 7.70
C SER A 121 -3.45 -2.43 6.91
N LYS A 122 -4.74 -2.82 6.98
CA LYS A 122 -5.26 -3.95 6.20
C LYS A 122 -5.17 -3.71 4.70
N TYR A 123 -5.35 -2.46 4.27
CA TYR A 123 -5.16 -2.08 2.87
C TYR A 123 -3.68 -2.23 2.47
N ALA A 124 -2.74 -1.71 3.26
CA ALA A 124 -1.31 -1.90 3.01
C ALA A 124 -0.89 -3.38 3.04
N HIS A 125 -1.49 -4.19 3.91
CA HIS A 125 -1.29 -5.64 3.96
C HIS A 125 -1.79 -6.33 2.68
N ALA A 126 -2.96 -5.93 2.17
CA ALA A 126 -3.45 -6.41 0.88
C ALA A 126 -2.51 -6.03 -0.28
N PHE A 127 -1.90 -4.85 -0.23
CA PHE A 127 -0.88 -4.41 -1.20
C PHE A 127 0.35 -5.31 -1.20
N VAL A 128 0.86 -5.67 -0.02
CA VAL A 128 2.00 -6.59 0.14
C VAL A 128 1.70 -7.89 -0.58
N HIS A 129 0.58 -8.55 -0.27
CA HIS A 129 0.26 -9.83 -0.90
C HIS A 129 -0.11 -9.72 -2.38
N ARG A 130 -0.66 -8.59 -2.83
CA ARG A 130 -0.85 -8.38 -4.27
C ARG A 130 0.49 -8.30 -5.00
N LYS A 131 1.52 -7.80 -4.33
CA LYS A 131 2.89 -7.76 -4.85
C LYS A 131 3.60 -9.11 -4.74
N GLU A 132 3.27 -9.90 -3.74
CA GLU A 132 3.66 -11.33 -3.68
C GLU A 132 3.11 -12.11 -4.90
N GLY A 133 1.92 -11.77 -5.37
CA GLY A 133 1.41 -12.18 -6.67
C GLY A 133 1.07 -13.67 -6.76
N ASP A 134 1.65 -14.38 -7.72
CA ASP A 134 1.38 -15.82 -7.96
C ASP A 134 2.23 -16.78 -7.10
N ILE A 135 3.03 -16.23 -6.18
CA ILE A 135 3.88 -17.01 -5.29
C ILE A 135 3.06 -17.52 -4.09
N HIS A 136 3.31 -18.77 -3.69
CA HIS A 136 2.76 -19.31 -2.44
C HIS A 136 3.47 -18.68 -1.24
N GLY A 137 2.67 -18.07 -0.38
CA GLY A 137 3.11 -17.38 0.82
C GLY A 137 2.59 -18.01 2.10
N GLU A 138 2.21 -17.14 3.04
CA GLU A 138 1.67 -17.53 4.33
C GLU A 138 0.45 -18.47 4.19
N LEU A 139 0.36 -19.44 5.10
CA LEU A 139 -0.75 -20.40 5.17
C LEU A 139 -0.95 -21.23 3.89
N GLY A 140 0.04 -21.26 2.99
CA GLY A 140 -0.01 -21.99 1.72
C GLY A 140 -0.88 -21.33 0.65
N MET A 141 -1.39 -20.12 0.89
CA MET A 141 -2.16 -19.36 -0.09
C MET A 141 -1.23 -18.69 -1.11
N ILE A 142 -1.71 -18.51 -2.34
CA ILE A 142 -1.00 -17.64 -3.29
C ILE A 142 -1.24 -16.17 -2.93
N GLY A 143 -0.25 -15.30 -3.17
CA GLY A 143 -0.31 -13.88 -2.84
C GLY A 143 -1.59 -13.19 -3.32
N PHE A 144 -2.05 -13.43 -4.55
CA PHE A 144 -3.29 -12.84 -5.06
C PHE A 144 -4.54 -13.24 -4.28
N ASP A 145 -4.62 -14.47 -3.80
CA ASP A 145 -5.76 -14.92 -3.00
C ASP A 145 -5.69 -14.33 -1.59
N ASN A 146 -4.48 -14.22 -1.03
CA ASN A 146 -4.27 -13.57 0.27
C ASN A 146 -4.57 -12.06 0.20
N ALA A 147 -4.20 -11.40 -0.89
CA ALA A 147 -4.56 -10.01 -1.16
C ALA A 147 -6.09 -9.82 -1.20
N CYS A 148 -6.82 -10.72 -1.88
CA CYS A 148 -8.28 -10.67 -1.92
C CYS A 148 -8.90 -10.81 -0.52
N TYR A 149 -8.35 -11.69 0.31
CA TYR A 149 -8.75 -11.82 1.72
C TYR A 149 -8.58 -10.49 2.47
N TRP A 150 -7.39 -9.88 2.40
CA TRP A 150 -7.09 -8.64 3.11
C TRP A 150 -7.88 -7.43 2.60
N PHE A 151 -8.13 -7.36 1.29
CA PHE A 151 -9.06 -6.37 0.74
C PHE A 151 -10.49 -6.57 1.28
N GLY A 152 -10.93 -7.82 1.39
CA GLY A 152 -12.22 -8.15 2.01
C GLY A 152 -12.32 -7.71 3.48
N THR A 153 -11.25 -7.89 4.27
CA THR A 153 -11.23 -7.50 5.68
C THR A 153 -11.00 -6.01 5.92
N THR A 154 -10.48 -5.28 4.92
CA THR A 154 -10.40 -3.80 4.92
C THR A 154 -11.80 -3.18 4.93
N GLY A 155 -12.76 -3.81 4.25
CA GLY A 155 -14.11 -3.27 4.06
C GLY A 155 -14.10 -2.03 3.16
N TYR A 156 -15.08 -1.15 3.30
CA TYR A 156 -15.11 0.08 2.51
C TYR A 156 -13.97 1.03 2.93
N HIS A 157 -13.17 1.47 1.96
CA HIS A 157 -12.19 2.52 2.15
C HIS A 157 -12.57 3.78 1.35
N PRO A 158 -12.52 5.00 1.93
CA PRO A 158 -12.85 6.24 1.23
C PRO A 158 -12.02 6.54 -0.05
N LEU A 159 -10.91 5.84 -0.26
CA LEU A 159 -10.09 5.95 -1.48
C LEU A 159 -10.72 5.27 -2.69
N TYR A 160 -11.58 4.28 -2.48
CA TYR A 160 -12.13 3.42 -3.53
C TYR A 160 -12.75 4.20 -4.71
N PRO A 161 -13.62 5.21 -4.51
CA PRO A 161 -14.14 6.00 -5.63
C PRO A 161 -13.05 6.72 -6.44
N VAL A 162 -12.01 7.21 -5.76
CA VAL A 162 -10.90 7.97 -6.35
C VAL A 162 -10.01 7.06 -7.18
N VAL A 163 -9.69 5.89 -6.63
CA VAL A 163 -8.91 4.85 -7.31
C VAL A 163 -9.64 4.42 -8.57
N LYS A 164 -10.93 4.12 -8.48
CA LYS A 164 -11.76 3.77 -9.65
C LYS A 164 -11.72 4.85 -10.72
N SER A 165 -12.00 6.10 -10.35
CA SER A 165 -12.01 7.19 -11.32
C SER A 165 -10.69 7.33 -12.05
N ARG A 166 -9.56 7.22 -11.33
CA ARG A 166 -8.23 7.31 -11.94
C ARG A 166 -7.88 6.07 -12.76
N ALA A 167 -8.27 4.88 -12.32
CA ALA A 167 -8.07 3.64 -13.07
C ALA A 167 -8.85 3.64 -14.40
N LEU A 168 -10.09 4.15 -14.39
CA LEU A 168 -10.91 4.31 -15.61
C LEU A 168 -10.37 5.41 -16.52
N ASP A 169 -9.80 6.47 -15.96
CA ASP A 169 -9.16 7.52 -16.76
C ASP A 169 -7.89 7.01 -17.46
N LEU A 170 -7.04 6.28 -16.75
CA LEU A 170 -5.87 5.59 -17.32
C LEU A 170 -6.28 4.62 -18.45
N ALA A 171 -7.43 3.95 -18.32
CA ALA A 171 -7.94 3.02 -19.33
C ALA A 171 -8.31 3.70 -20.66
N LYS A 172 -8.50 5.03 -20.70
CA LYS A 172 -8.74 5.77 -21.95
C LYS A 172 -7.49 5.93 -22.82
N HIS A 173 -6.32 5.66 -22.26
CA HIS A 173 -5.02 5.90 -22.89
C HIS A 173 -4.28 4.60 -23.24
N VAL A 174 -4.89 3.45 -23.01
CA VAL A 174 -4.38 2.15 -23.48
C VAL A 174 -5.01 1.78 -24.82
N ASP A 175 -4.58 0.67 -25.42
CA ASP A 175 -5.18 0.18 -26.66
C ASP A 175 -6.59 -0.39 -26.45
N GLU A 176 -7.34 -0.50 -27.55
CA GLU A 176 -8.77 -0.84 -27.53
C GLU A 176 -9.08 -2.18 -26.84
N ASP A 177 -8.25 -3.20 -27.06
CA ASP A 177 -8.43 -4.53 -26.45
C ASP A 177 -8.24 -4.48 -24.92
N THR A 178 -7.16 -3.83 -24.46
CA THR A 178 -6.92 -3.62 -23.02
C THR A 178 -8.01 -2.77 -22.40
N GLN A 179 -8.41 -1.68 -23.05
CA GLN A 179 -9.46 -0.79 -22.57
C GLN A 179 -10.77 -1.56 -22.39
N LYS A 180 -11.19 -2.32 -23.40
CA LYS A 180 -12.41 -3.13 -23.35
C LYS A 180 -12.37 -4.12 -22.19
N LEU A 181 -11.27 -4.86 -22.03
CA LEU A 181 -11.10 -5.81 -20.93
C LEU A 181 -11.17 -5.11 -19.56
N VAL A 182 -10.49 -3.97 -19.41
CA VAL A 182 -10.49 -3.18 -18.16
C VAL A 182 -11.90 -2.72 -17.83
N LEU A 183 -12.63 -2.16 -18.81
CA LEU A 183 -14.01 -1.73 -18.61
C LEU A 183 -14.92 -2.92 -18.26
N GLU A 184 -14.82 -4.05 -18.95
CA GLU A 184 -15.61 -5.24 -18.61
C GLU A 184 -15.39 -5.75 -17.17
N ARG A 185 -14.19 -5.54 -16.61
CA ARG A 185 -13.83 -6.01 -15.26
C ARG A 185 -14.05 -4.97 -14.16
N LEU A 186 -13.82 -3.69 -14.46
CA LEU A 186 -13.83 -2.60 -13.48
C LEU A 186 -15.02 -1.64 -13.62
N ASP A 187 -15.78 -1.71 -14.73
CA ASP A 187 -17.01 -0.93 -14.91
C ASP A 187 -18.16 -1.55 -14.09
N GLY A 188 -18.81 -0.72 -13.30
CA GLY A 188 -19.70 -1.08 -12.21
C GLY A 188 -19.92 0.13 -11.30
N CYS A 189 -20.82 0.10 -10.32
CA CYS A 189 -21.06 1.27 -9.46
C CYS A 189 -19.89 1.54 -8.51
N ASP A 190 -19.27 0.51 -7.95
CA ASP A 190 -18.24 0.62 -6.90
C ASP A 190 -16.87 0.08 -7.34
N TRP A 191 -15.80 0.51 -6.64
CA TRP A 191 -14.47 -0.11 -6.76
C TRP A 191 -14.43 -1.38 -5.93
N TYR A 192 -14.01 -2.46 -6.57
CA TYR A 192 -13.85 -3.77 -5.96
C TYR A 192 -12.38 -4.17 -6.10
N PRO A 193 -11.55 -4.01 -5.05
CA PRO A 193 -10.10 -4.25 -5.14
C PRO A 193 -9.74 -5.69 -5.50
N ASP A 194 -10.59 -6.66 -5.18
CA ASP A 194 -10.50 -8.06 -5.61
C ASP A 194 -10.56 -8.18 -7.14
N ARG A 195 -11.46 -7.44 -7.80
CA ARG A 195 -11.54 -7.44 -9.28
C ARG A 195 -10.26 -6.90 -9.92
N PHE A 196 -9.71 -5.83 -9.36
CA PHE A 196 -8.43 -5.30 -9.84
C PHE A 196 -7.26 -6.25 -9.52
N THR A 197 -7.26 -6.89 -8.36
CA THR A 197 -6.29 -7.93 -7.99
C THR A 197 -6.33 -9.10 -8.98
N LYS A 198 -7.52 -9.57 -9.36
CA LYS A 198 -7.68 -10.61 -10.39
C LYS A 198 -7.27 -10.13 -11.78
N LEU A 199 -7.39 -8.84 -12.08
CA LEU A 199 -6.85 -8.26 -13.31
C LEU A 199 -5.31 -8.28 -13.33
N CYS A 200 -4.65 -7.96 -12.21
CA CYS A 200 -3.21 -8.12 -12.04
C CYS A 200 -2.78 -9.58 -12.23
N GLU A 201 -3.51 -10.52 -11.62
CA GLU A 201 -3.26 -11.96 -11.79
C GLU A 201 -3.36 -12.39 -13.27
N MET A 202 -4.38 -11.92 -13.97
CA MET A 202 -4.54 -12.17 -15.41
C MET A 202 -3.38 -11.58 -16.22
N ALA A 203 -2.95 -10.35 -15.91
CA ALA A 203 -1.84 -9.70 -16.58
C ALA A 203 -0.56 -10.56 -16.49
N LEU A 204 -0.22 -11.03 -15.28
CA LEU A 204 0.94 -11.89 -15.06
C LEU A 204 0.85 -13.22 -15.79
N LYS A 205 -0.30 -13.90 -15.70
CA LYS A 205 -0.48 -15.23 -16.29
C LYS A 205 -0.50 -15.19 -17.82
N SER A 206 -1.12 -14.17 -18.41
CA SER A 206 -1.21 -13.99 -19.86
C SER A 206 0.09 -13.49 -20.48
N LYS A 207 0.98 -12.88 -19.68
CA LYS A 207 2.18 -12.18 -20.17
C LYS A 207 1.84 -11.09 -21.18
N ASP A 208 0.70 -10.44 -21.01
CA ASP A 208 0.29 -9.29 -21.81
C ASP A 208 1.00 -8.04 -21.27
N ASP A 209 1.99 -7.56 -22.00
CA ASP A 209 2.80 -6.40 -21.61
C ASP A 209 1.96 -5.12 -21.45
N LYS A 210 0.90 -4.95 -22.25
CA LYS A 210 0.06 -3.74 -22.19
C LYS A 210 -0.84 -3.78 -20.96
N LEU A 211 -1.47 -4.92 -20.69
CA LEU A 211 -2.28 -5.11 -19.49
C LEU A 211 -1.40 -5.06 -18.23
N THR A 212 -0.20 -5.61 -18.28
CA THR A 212 0.79 -5.55 -17.19
C THR A 212 1.23 -4.11 -16.93
N SER A 213 1.46 -3.33 -17.98
CA SER A 213 1.78 -1.90 -17.87
C SER A 213 0.62 -1.13 -17.24
N TYR A 214 -0.62 -1.35 -17.70
CA TYR A 214 -1.82 -0.75 -17.10
C TYR A 214 -1.95 -1.09 -15.60
N CYS A 215 -1.80 -2.37 -15.24
CA CYS A 215 -1.89 -2.80 -13.84
C CYS A 215 -0.78 -2.18 -12.98
N SER A 216 0.42 -2.02 -13.54
CA SER A 216 1.54 -1.34 -12.88
C SER A 216 1.18 0.12 -12.60
N GLU A 217 0.67 0.84 -13.60
CA GLU A 217 0.25 2.24 -13.47
C GLU A 217 -0.85 2.45 -12.41
N VAL A 218 -1.88 1.62 -12.42
CA VAL A 218 -2.94 1.69 -11.40
C VAL A 218 -2.39 1.36 -10.02
N THR A 219 -1.51 0.36 -9.89
CA THR A 219 -0.86 0.01 -8.62
C THR A 219 -0.03 1.17 -8.06
N ARG A 220 0.79 1.83 -8.90
CA ARG A 220 1.58 3.02 -8.50
C ARG A 220 0.70 4.15 -8.01
N MET A 221 -0.37 4.44 -8.75
CA MET A 221 -1.33 5.49 -8.42
C MET A 221 -2.07 5.19 -7.10
N GLU A 222 -2.56 3.96 -6.94
CA GLU A 222 -3.29 3.52 -5.74
C GLU A 222 -2.38 3.54 -4.50
N TRP A 223 -1.14 3.06 -4.64
CA TRP A 223 -0.11 3.12 -3.60
C TRP A 223 0.15 4.55 -3.15
N LYS A 224 0.36 5.46 -4.11
CA LYS A 224 0.64 6.87 -3.82
C LYS A 224 -0.53 7.55 -3.11
N LEU A 225 -1.77 7.24 -3.51
CA LEU A 225 -2.97 7.75 -2.85
C LEU A 225 -3.07 7.29 -1.40
N LEU A 226 -2.81 6.01 -1.13
CA LEU A 226 -2.82 5.49 0.24
C LEU A 226 -1.71 6.12 1.09
N LEU A 227 -0.51 6.29 0.53
CA LEU A 227 0.60 6.99 1.17
C LEU A 227 0.22 8.44 1.52
N ASP A 228 -0.41 9.16 0.59
CA ASP A 228 -0.87 10.55 0.79
C ASP A 228 -1.91 10.66 1.91
N VAL A 229 -2.83 9.69 2.01
CA VAL A 229 -3.82 9.62 3.09
C VAL A 229 -3.17 9.36 4.43
N CYS A 230 -2.25 8.39 4.51
CA CYS A 230 -1.55 8.08 5.76
C CYS A 230 -0.70 9.25 6.27
N ASN A 231 -0.17 10.08 5.36
CA ASN A 231 0.59 11.29 5.69
C ASN A 231 -0.26 12.54 5.91
N ASN A 232 -1.60 12.45 5.86
CA ASN A 232 -2.51 13.61 5.90
C ASN A 232 -2.19 14.71 4.86
N ILE A 233 -1.58 14.34 3.73
CA ILE A 233 -1.37 15.24 2.59
C ILE A 233 -2.70 15.44 1.88
N VAL A 234 -3.46 14.36 1.77
CA VAL A 234 -4.79 14.33 1.19
C VAL A 234 -5.77 13.88 2.25
N ASN A 235 -6.83 14.67 2.44
CA ASN A 235 -7.97 14.21 3.22
C ASN A 235 -8.90 13.40 2.30
N PRO A 236 -9.19 12.13 2.60
CA PRO A 236 -10.10 11.32 1.80
C PRO A 236 -11.49 11.95 1.61
N SER A 237 -11.98 12.71 2.59
CA SER A 237 -13.29 13.39 2.48
C SER A 237 -13.28 14.58 1.51
N GLN A 238 -12.09 15.09 1.15
CA GLN A 238 -11.91 16.17 0.18
C GLN A 238 -11.64 15.65 -1.24
N LEU A 239 -11.41 14.35 -1.39
CA LEU A 239 -11.22 13.70 -2.69
C LEU A 239 -12.52 13.48 -3.47
N THR A 240 -13.65 14.05 -3.01
CA THR A 240 -14.92 14.01 -3.73
C THR A 240 -14.73 14.45 -5.18
N ILE A 241 -14.92 13.49 -6.07
CA ILE A 241 -14.95 13.69 -7.51
C ILE A 241 -16.13 14.61 -7.79
N LYS A 242 -15.87 15.77 -8.41
CA LYS A 242 -16.94 16.52 -9.07
C LYS A 242 -17.43 15.64 -10.21
N VAL A 243 -18.58 15.02 -10.01
CA VAL A 243 -19.33 14.30 -11.05
C VAL A 243 -19.68 15.26 -12.17
#